data_AF-A0A1H8JGL5-F1
#
_entry.id   AF-A0A1H8JGL5-F1
#
_cell.length_a   1.000
_cell.length_b   1.000
_cell.length_c   1.000
_cell.angle_alpha   90.00
_cell.angle_beta   90.00
_cell.angle_gamma   90.00
#
_symmetry.space_group_name_H-M   'P 1'
#
loop_
_entity.id
_entity.type
_entity.pdbx_description
1 polymer ?
#
loop_
_entity_poly.entity_id
_entity_poly.type
_entity_poly.pdbx_seq_one_letter_code
_entity_poly.pdbx_strand_id
1 'polypeptide(L)'
;MDRREFVKQSCSLCLAAGAGMLVGSLSGCATLPVYKAAVANNTVAVPETIFGTTNFQLIQPKNQYYNIGLKKEANGTYTALLLKCTHADNQLTPVGNNGYKCDLHGSTFNNEGQVTAGPAERPLKKYATEVISNQIIIHLT
;
A
#
# COMPACT_ATOMS: atom_id res chain seq x y z
N MET A 1 -23.62 -21.81 -28.01
CA MET A 1 -22.40 -22.30 -27.34
C MET A 1 -22.42 -21.79 -25.92
N ASP A 2 -22.56 -22.69 -24.95
CA ASP A 2 -22.67 -22.35 -23.53
C ASP A 2 -21.30 -21.97 -22.94
N ARG A 3 -21.25 -20.83 -22.24
CA ARG A 3 -20.03 -20.31 -21.57
C ARG A 3 -19.37 -21.33 -20.65
N ARG A 4 -20.14 -22.29 -20.14
CA ARG A 4 -19.69 -23.34 -19.23
C ARG A 4 -18.89 -24.46 -19.92
N GLU A 5 -19.18 -24.74 -21.18
CA GLU A 5 -18.50 -25.82 -21.92
C GLU A 5 -17.16 -25.33 -22.48
N PHE A 6 -17.06 -24.05 -22.88
CA PHE A 6 -15.81 -23.43 -23.31
C PHE A 6 -14.74 -23.43 -22.19
N VAL A 7 -15.14 -23.18 -20.94
CA VAL A 7 -14.23 -23.19 -19.78
C VAL A 7 -13.78 -24.60 -19.42
N LYS A 8 -14.62 -25.63 -19.63
CA LYS A 8 -14.24 -27.03 -19.38
C LYS A 8 -13.32 -27.59 -20.46
N GLN A 9 -13.61 -27.31 -21.74
CA GLN A 9 -12.79 -27.80 -22.86
C GLN A 9 -11.38 -27.17 -22.89
N SER A 10 -11.24 -25.92 -22.46
CA SER A 10 -9.93 -25.25 -22.39
C SER A 10 -9.04 -25.79 -21.26
N CYS A 11 -9.61 -26.10 -20.09
CA CYS A 11 -8.85 -26.68 -18.97
C CYS A 11 -8.40 -28.13 -19.22
N SER A 12 -9.20 -28.94 -19.90
CA SER A 12 -8.85 -30.34 -20.19
C SER A 12 -7.76 -30.48 -21.26
N LEU A 13 -7.56 -29.48 -22.12
CA LEU A 13 -6.53 -29.53 -23.18
C LEU A 13 -5.11 -29.25 -22.63
N CYS A 14 -4.97 -28.56 -21.49
CA CYS A 14 -3.68 -28.27 -20.87
C CYS A 14 -3.04 -29.47 -20.16
N LEU A 15 -3.78 -30.55 -19.91
CA LEU A 15 -3.31 -31.68 -19.10
C LEU A 15 -2.80 -32.88 -19.91
N ALA A 16 -3.03 -32.91 -21.22
CA ALA A 16 -2.74 -34.10 -22.04
C ALA A 16 -1.56 -33.93 -23.01
N ALA A 17 -0.96 -32.74 -23.11
CA ALA A 17 0.25 -32.51 -23.88
C ALA A 17 1.42 -32.16 -22.94
N GLY A 18 2.34 -33.11 -22.76
CA GLY A 18 3.73 -32.94 -22.30
C GLY A 18 3.95 -31.92 -21.17
N ALA A 19 4.05 -32.36 -19.92
CA ALA A 19 5.33 -32.79 -19.36
C ALA A 19 6.49 -31.84 -19.69
N GLY A 20 6.48 -30.66 -19.07
CA GLY A 20 7.61 -29.74 -19.04
C GLY A 20 7.25 -28.36 -19.55
N MET A 21 6.69 -27.52 -18.67
CA MET A 21 6.98 -26.09 -18.61
C MET A 21 6.14 -25.44 -17.51
N LEU A 22 6.87 -24.90 -16.53
CA LEU A 22 6.47 -23.80 -15.65
C LEU A 22 5.28 -24.09 -14.72
N VAL A 23 5.60 -24.77 -13.61
CA VAL A 23 5.02 -24.38 -12.32
C VAL A 23 5.48 -22.95 -12.04
N GLY A 24 4.84 -21.97 -12.70
CA GLY A 24 4.97 -20.58 -12.31
C GLY A 24 4.48 -20.53 -10.88
N SER A 25 5.41 -20.27 -9.95
CA SER A 25 5.06 -19.93 -8.59
C SER A 25 4.11 -18.76 -8.67
N LEU A 26 2.81 -19.03 -8.52
CA LEU A 26 1.83 -17.98 -8.35
C LEU A 26 2.17 -17.36 -7.00
N SER A 27 3.02 -16.32 -7.03
CA SER A 27 3.32 -15.48 -5.88
C SER A 27 1.97 -14.97 -5.39
N GLY A 28 1.47 -15.61 -4.35
CA GLY A 28 0.22 -15.23 -3.73
C GLY A 28 0.28 -13.74 -3.41
N CYS A 29 -0.76 -13.02 -3.80
CA CYS A 29 -0.92 -11.61 -3.50
C CYS A 29 -1.14 -11.50 -1.98
N ALA A 30 -0.05 -11.48 -1.20
CA ALA A 30 -0.12 -11.28 0.23
C ALA A 30 -0.61 -9.85 0.47
N THR A 31 -1.80 -9.71 1.05
CA THR A 31 -2.34 -8.42 1.43
C THR A 31 -1.52 -7.85 2.57
N LEU A 32 -1.02 -6.62 2.41
CA LEU A 32 -0.30 -5.93 3.49
C LEU A 32 -1.25 -5.72 4.68
N PRO A 33 -0.83 -6.09 5.91
CA PRO A 33 -1.66 -5.88 7.08
C PRO A 33 -1.89 -4.38 7.32
N VAL A 34 -3.10 -4.04 7.77
CA VAL A 34 -3.50 -2.66 8.04
C VAL A 34 -3.69 -2.46 9.54
N TYR A 35 -2.94 -1.54 10.12
CA TYR A 35 -3.07 -1.14 11.52
C TYR A 35 -4.18 -0.09 11.65
N LYS A 36 -5.29 -0.46 12.29
CA LYS A 36 -6.39 0.47 12.56
C LYS A 36 -6.07 1.29 13.80
N ALA A 37 -6.11 2.62 13.68
CA ALA A 37 -5.77 3.53 14.77
C ALA A 37 -6.91 4.50 15.09
N ALA A 38 -7.10 4.81 16.37
CA ALA A 38 -8.03 5.87 16.77
C ALA A 38 -7.47 7.24 16.36
N VAL A 39 -8.38 8.21 16.19
CA VAL A 39 -8.03 9.62 15.96
C VAL A 39 -8.51 10.42 17.16
N ALA A 40 -7.62 11.23 17.74
CA ALA A 40 -7.93 12.17 18.82
C ALA A 40 -7.12 13.45 18.60
N ASN A 41 -7.72 14.63 18.78
CA ASN A 41 -7.02 15.92 18.67
C ASN A 41 -6.21 16.10 17.37
N ASN A 42 -6.75 15.66 16.23
CA ASN A 42 -6.05 15.64 14.92
C ASN A 42 -4.74 14.86 14.93
N THR A 43 -4.58 13.88 15.80
CA THR A 43 -3.43 12.97 15.79
C THR A 43 -3.86 11.52 15.73
N VAL A 44 -2.93 10.70 15.27
CA VAL A 44 -2.96 9.25 15.35
C VAL A 44 -1.74 8.80 16.12
N ALA A 45 -1.91 7.92 17.10
CA ALA A 45 -0.81 7.35 17.86
C ALA A 45 -0.67 5.85 17.54
N VAL A 46 0.56 5.42 17.27
CA VAL A 46 0.88 4.05 16.85
C VAL A 46 2.09 3.56 17.65
N PRO A 47 2.05 2.38 18.28
CA PRO A 47 3.20 1.90 19.04
C PRO A 47 4.34 1.47 18.11
N GLU A 48 5.59 1.77 18.46
CA GLU A 48 6.75 1.38 17.64
C GLU A 48 6.86 -0.13 17.40
N THR A 49 6.30 -0.94 18.30
CA THR A 49 6.31 -2.39 18.25
C THR A 49 5.63 -2.97 17.01
N ILE A 50 4.79 -2.20 16.33
CA ILE A 50 4.15 -2.68 15.09
C ILE A 50 5.14 -2.88 13.94
N PHE A 51 6.33 -2.26 14.00
CA PHE A 51 7.33 -2.35 12.94
C PHE A 51 8.04 -3.72 12.89
N GLY A 52 7.85 -4.61 13.87
CA GLY A 52 8.27 -6.03 13.82
C GLY A 52 9.53 -6.28 12.98
N THR A 53 9.36 -6.94 11.82
CA THR A 53 10.42 -7.24 10.84
C THR A 53 10.42 -6.33 9.61
N THR A 54 9.48 -5.39 9.50
CA THR A 54 9.26 -4.57 8.29
C THR A 54 9.31 -3.09 8.62
N ASN A 55 10.02 -2.30 7.81
CA ASN A 55 10.14 -0.86 8.03
C ASN A 55 8.95 -0.05 7.49
N PHE A 56 7.86 -0.69 7.08
CA PHE A 56 6.68 -0.04 6.52
C PHE A 56 5.40 -0.60 7.14
N GLN A 57 4.46 0.27 7.46
CA GLN A 57 3.16 -0.05 8.03
C GLN A 57 2.07 0.77 7.34
N LEU A 58 0.94 0.12 7.05
CA LEU A 58 -0.23 0.80 6.53
C LEU A 58 -1.15 1.14 7.71
N ILE A 59 -1.37 2.42 7.96
CA ILE A 59 -2.19 2.90 9.07
C ILE A 59 -3.54 3.36 8.52
N GLN A 60 -4.63 2.84 9.07
CA GLN A 60 -6.00 3.31 8.79
C GLN A 60 -6.49 4.12 9.99
N PRO A 61 -6.49 5.46 9.92
CA PRO A 61 -7.10 6.28 10.95
C PRO A 61 -8.63 6.06 10.94
N LYS A 62 -9.23 5.97 12.14
CA LYS A 62 -10.68 5.84 12.30
C LYS A 62 -11.41 7.02 11.66
N ASN A 63 -12.49 6.73 10.93
CA ASN A 63 -13.33 7.72 10.22
C ASN A 63 -12.59 8.55 9.16
N GLN A 64 -11.44 8.12 8.67
CA GLN A 64 -10.74 8.73 7.53
C GLN A 64 -10.86 7.83 6.29
N TYR A 65 -10.98 8.44 5.11
CA TYR A 65 -11.17 7.71 3.85
C TYR A 65 -9.91 7.04 3.31
N TYR A 66 -8.73 7.56 3.67
CA TYR A 66 -7.45 7.12 3.11
C TYR A 66 -6.49 6.68 4.19
N ASN A 67 -5.68 5.68 3.84
CA ASN A 67 -4.61 5.20 4.68
C ASN A 67 -3.41 6.16 4.69
N ILE A 68 -2.58 5.98 5.71
CA ILE A 68 -1.27 6.60 5.83
C ILE A 68 -0.22 5.51 5.68
N GLY A 69 0.72 5.71 4.75
CA GLY A 69 1.93 4.90 4.67
C GLY A 69 2.92 5.43 5.69
N LEU A 70 3.21 4.65 6.72
CA LEU A 70 4.17 5.00 7.78
C LEU A 70 5.45 4.18 7.60
N LYS A 71 6.54 4.86 7.28
CA LYS A 71 7.86 4.26 7.04
C LYS A 71 8.80 4.62 8.19
N LYS A 72 9.50 3.62 8.72
CA LYS A 72 10.62 3.80 9.66
C LYS A 72 11.90 3.98 8.84
N GLU A 73 12.57 5.11 9.03
CA GLU A 73 13.81 5.46 8.35
C GLU A 73 15.03 4.85 9.07
N ALA A 74 16.15 4.69 8.36
CA ALA A 74 17.37 4.09 8.91
C ALA A 74 17.96 4.89 10.09
N ASN A 75 17.71 6.20 10.14
CA ASN A 75 18.13 7.09 11.23
C ASN A 75 17.16 7.06 12.44
N GLY A 76 16.15 6.18 12.43
CA GLY A 76 15.16 6.07 13.51
C GLY A 76 14.01 7.07 13.43
N THR A 77 14.00 7.98 12.45
CA THR A 77 12.86 8.89 12.21
C THR A 77 11.75 8.19 11.42
N TYR A 78 10.61 8.88 11.24
CA TYR A 78 9.45 8.33 10.55
C TYR A 78 9.00 9.26 9.42
N THR A 79 8.57 8.65 8.32
CA THR A 79 7.89 9.33 7.22
C THR A 79 6.45 8.84 7.16
N ALA A 80 5.49 9.75 7.35
CA ALA A 80 4.06 9.47 7.24
C ALA A 80 3.49 10.17 5.98
N LEU A 81 2.98 9.39 5.03
CA LEU A 81 2.41 9.91 3.78
C LEU A 81 0.93 9.58 3.68
N LEU A 82 0.09 10.59 3.40
CA LEU A 82 -1.31 10.36 3.05
C LEU A 82 -1.38 9.64 1.70
N LEU A 83 -1.93 8.44 1.68
CA LEU A 83 -2.06 7.63 0.47
C LEU A 83 -3.35 7.97 -0.31
N LYS A 84 -3.59 9.26 -0.50
CA LYS A 84 -4.59 9.81 -1.41
C LYS A 84 -3.88 10.29 -2.66
N CYS A 85 -4.30 9.80 -3.82
CA CYS A 85 -3.77 10.28 -5.09
C CYS A 85 -4.00 11.79 -5.25
N THR A 86 -2.98 12.51 -5.72
CA THR A 86 -3.05 13.98 -5.86
C THR A 86 -3.65 14.43 -7.19
N HIS A 87 -3.87 13.50 -8.12
CA HIS A 87 -4.67 13.72 -9.32
C HIS A 87 -6.17 13.74 -9.01
N ALA A 88 -6.66 12.71 -8.31
CA ALA A 88 -8.07 12.54 -7.97
C ALA A 88 -8.22 11.73 -6.68
N ASP A 89 -9.37 11.84 -6.03
CA ASP A 89 -9.69 11.28 -4.71
C ASP A 89 -9.76 9.74 -4.69
N ASN A 90 -8.59 9.09 -4.74
CA ASN A 90 -8.45 7.63 -4.76
C ASN A 90 -7.34 7.13 -3.83
N GLN A 91 -7.56 5.98 -3.20
CA GLN A 91 -6.58 5.30 -2.38
C GLN A 91 -5.41 4.81 -3.23
N LEU A 92 -4.18 5.10 -2.80
CA LEU A 92 -2.97 4.54 -3.44
C LEU A 92 -2.63 3.17 -2.87
N THR A 93 -2.15 2.30 -3.75
CA THR A 93 -1.68 0.96 -3.40
C THR A 93 -0.15 1.00 -3.24
N PRO A 94 0.41 0.56 -2.09
CA PRO A 94 1.86 0.38 -1.94
C PRO A 94 2.39 -0.69 -2.89
N VAL A 95 3.56 -0.46 -3.47
CA VAL A 95 4.22 -1.40 -4.41
C VAL A 95 5.54 -1.87 -3.81
N GLY A 96 5.46 -2.80 -2.85
CA GLY A 96 6.63 -3.26 -2.09
C GLY A 96 7.38 -2.08 -1.44
N ASN A 97 8.69 -2.00 -1.67
CA ASN A 97 9.53 -0.89 -1.21
C ASN A 97 9.69 0.23 -2.26
N ASN A 98 9.00 0.15 -3.41
CA ASN A 98 9.22 1.00 -4.58
C ASN A 98 8.29 2.24 -4.63
N GLY A 99 7.48 2.46 -3.59
CA GLY A 99 6.55 3.59 -3.50
C GLY A 99 5.09 3.19 -3.68
N TYR A 100 4.33 3.99 -4.42
CA TYR A 100 2.87 3.92 -4.45
C TYR A 100 2.32 4.08 -5.87
N LYS A 101 1.20 3.40 -6.16
CA LYS A 101 0.52 3.47 -7.46
C LYS A 101 -0.97 3.74 -7.30
N CYS A 102 -1.52 4.57 -8.18
CA CYS A 102 -2.95 4.76 -8.34
C CYS A 102 -3.49 3.76 -9.36
N ASP A 103 -4.40 2.88 -8.93
CA ASP A 103 -4.98 1.85 -9.81
C ASP A 103 -6.04 2.38 -10.79
N LEU A 104 -6.44 3.66 -10.70
CA LEU A 104 -7.41 4.25 -11.63
C LEU A 104 -6.78 4.73 -12.93
N HIS A 105 -5.82 5.65 -12.84
CA HIS A 105 -5.24 6.33 -14.01
C HIS A 105 -3.72 6.15 -14.10
N GLY A 106 -3.13 5.31 -13.24
CA GLY A 106 -1.73 4.90 -13.36
C GLY A 106 -0.68 5.84 -12.76
N SER A 107 -1.07 6.93 -12.08
CA SER A 107 -0.08 7.80 -11.41
C SER A 107 0.77 7.01 -10.41
N THR A 108 2.08 7.26 -10.43
CA THR A 108 3.03 6.62 -9.52
C THR A 108 3.77 7.65 -8.70
N PHE A 109 4.15 7.24 -7.49
CA PHE A 109 4.89 8.04 -6.53
C PHE A 109 6.03 7.20 -5.97
N ASN A 110 7.19 7.80 -5.72
CA ASN A 110 8.28 7.11 -5.04
C ASN A 110 8.00 6.96 -3.52
N ASN A 111 8.93 6.34 -2.78
CA ASN A 111 8.83 6.12 -1.33
C ASN A 111 8.95 7.40 -0.48
N GLU A 112 9.26 8.54 -1.08
CA GLU A 112 9.21 9.89 -0.47
C GLU A 112 7.92 10.64 -0.84
N GLY A 113 7.06 10.04 -1.68
CA GLY A 113 5.81 10.64 -2.14
C GLY A 113 5.96 11.59 -3.33
N GLN A 114 7.14 11.67 -3.96
CA GLN A 114 7.34 12.45 -5.19
C GLN A 114 6.70 11.75 -6.37
N VAL A 115 6.07 12.51 -7.26
CA VAL A 115 5.48 11.97 -8.50
C VAL A 115 6.59 11.40 -9.38
N THR A 116 6.40 10.19 -9.88
CA THR A 116 7.28 9.57 -10.88
C THR A 116 6.59 9.34 -12.22
N ALA A 117 5.26 9.28 -12.25
CA ALA A 117 4.46 9.27 -13.47
C ALA A 117 3.10 9.93 -13.25
N GLY A 118 2.64 10.69 -14.25
CA GLY A 118 1.35 11.39 -14.24
C GLY A 118 0.14 10.45 -14.36
N PRO A 119 -1.10 10.99 -14.35
CA PRO A 119 -1.46 12.41 -14.44
C PRO A 119 -1.33 13.25 -13.15
N ALA A 120 -0.94 12.67 -12.01
CA ALA A 120 -0.61 13.47 -10.83
C ALA A 120 0.57 14.42 -11.11
N GLU A 121 0.49 15.65 -10.62
CA GLU A 121 1.55 16.67 -10.79
C GLU A 121 2.11 17.17 -9.46
N ARG A 122 1.52 16.74 -8.33
CA ARG A 122 1.88 17.18 -6.98
C ARG A 122 2.31 15.99 -6.12
N PRO A 123 3.32 16.15 -5.25
CA PRO A 123 3.73 15.09 -4.34
C PRO A 123 2.64 14.81 -3.29
N LEU A 124 2.70 13.62 -2.68
CA LEU A 124 1.81 13.23 -1.59
C LEU A 124 1.95 14.15 -0.38
N LYS A 125 0.86 14.34 0.36
CA LYS A 125 0.91 15.06 1.64
C LYS A 125 1.74 14.26 2.63
N LYS A 126 2.79 14.90 3.16
CA LYS A 126 3.57 14.38 4.28
C LYS A 126 3.02 14.94 5.59
N TYR A 127 2.74 14.06 6.54
CA TYR A 127 2.36 14.45 7.89
C TYR A 127 3.61 14.61 8.76
N ALA A 128 3.55 15.56 9.69
CA ALA A 128 4.56 15.65 10.73
C ALA A 128 4.45 14.43 11.66
N THR A 129 5.59 14.00 12.19
CA THR A 129 5.66 12.89 13.14
C THR A 129 6.57 13.22 14.31
N GLU A 130 6.22 12.75 15.49
CA GLU A 130 7.07 12.78 16.68
C GLU A 130 6.99 11.44 17.41
N VAL A 131 7.99 11.15 18.25
CA VAL A 131 8.00 9.95 19.09
C VAL A 131 7.88 10.37 20.55
N ILE A 132 6.82 9.91 21.21
CA ILE A 132 6.56 10.16 22.63
C ILE A 132 6.29 8.82 23.31
N SER A 133 7.10 8.46 24.30
CA SER A 133 6.90 7.25 25.11
C SER A 133 6.68 5.98 24.27
N ASN A 134 7.55 5.75 23.27
CA ASN A 134 7.48 4.61 22.33
C ASN A 134 6.21 4.56 21.45
N GLN A 135 5.50 5.69 21.34
CA GLN A 135 4.44 5.89 20.37
C GLN A 135 4.87 6.89 19.32
N ILE A 136 4.62 6.53 18.06
CA ILE A 136 4.76 7.41 16.91
C ILE A 136 3.46 8.18 16.79
N ILE A 137 3.53 9.48 16.99
CA ILE A 137 2.42 10.41 16.85
C ILE A 137 2.48 10.97 15.43
N ILE A 138 1.36 10.89 14.71
CA ILE A 138 1.18 11.44 13.36
C ILE A 138 0.20 12.59 13.47
N HIS A 139 0.61 13.80 13.08
CA HIS A 139 -0.25 14.98 13.10
C HIS A 139 -1.01 15.11 11.77
N LEU A 140 -2.34 15.07 11.80
CA LEU A 140 -3.20 15.04 10.61
C LEU A 140 -3.48 16.42 9.98
N THR A 141 -2.96 17.50 10.58
CA THR A 141 -3.10 18.88 10.11
C THR A 141 -2.17 19.20 8.95
#